data_AF-A0A5U3G6M9-F1
#
_entry.id   AF-A0A5U3G6M9-F1
#
_cell.length_a   1.000
_cell.length_b   1.000
_cell.length_c   1.000
_cell.angle_alpha   90.00
_cell.angle_beta   90.00
_cell.angle_gamma   90.00
#
_symmetry.space_group_name_H-M   'P 1'
#
loop_
_entity.id
_entity.type
_entity.pdbx_description
1 polymer ?
#
loop_
_entity_poly.entity_id
_entity_poly.type
_entity_poly.pdbx_seq_one_letter_code
_entity_poly.pdbx_strand_id
1 'polypeptide(L)'
;MDKPLNKREREFLKPAIVHYWEIEISPTRKTALWDGDPLLPVKVGVMAENLINRGYLERVSMGFGRDIIRATDKAKKLRCYRCSYGRVIDKRGQQGEKCPHCDGGVIVNKTEGSA
;
A
#
# COMPACT_ATOMS: atom_id res chain seq x y z
N MET A 1 5.07 18.63 10.85
CA MET A 1 5.51 17.22 10.80
C MET A 1 4.33 16.35 10.42
N ASP A 2 4.42 15.59 9.34
CA ASP A 2 3.39 14.61 8.99
C ASP A 2 3.30 13.54 10.07
N LYS A 3 2.08 13.25 10.55
CA LYS A 3 1.83 12.14 11.48
C LYS A 3 2.37 10.83 10.87
N PRO A 4 3.10 9.98 11.61
CA PRO A 4 3.50 8.67 11.12
C PRO A 4 2.30 7.78 10.76
N LEU A 5 2.47 6.85 9.82
CA LEU A 5 1.43 5.87 9.48
C LEU A 5 1.22 4.89 10.64
N ASN A 6 -0.01 4.74 11.10
CA ASN A 6 -0.34 3.72 12.10
C ASN A 6 -0.41 2.31 11.47
N LYS A 7 -0.49 1.25 12.30
CA LYS A 7 -0.51 -0.13 11.80
C LYS A 7 -1.63 -0.42 10.81
N ARG A 8 -2.85 0.08 11.06
CA ARG A 8 -4.01 -0.14 10.17
C ARG A 8 -3.83 0.57 8.83
N GLU A 9 -3.29 1.79 8.84
CA GLU A 9 -2.99 2.54 7.62
C GLU A 9 -1.92 1.84 6.78
N ARG A 10 -0.87 1.28 7.42
CA ARG A 10 0.16 0.51 6.72
C ARG A 10 -0.40 -0.76 6.08
N GLU A 11 -1.20 -1.52 6.82
CA GLU A 11 -1.86 -2.72 6.27
C GLU A 11 -2.80 -2.37 5.10
N PHE A 12 -3.52 -1.25 5.19
CA PHE A 12 -4.36 -0.78 4.09
C PHE A 12 -3.55 -0.41 2.84
N LEU A 13 -2.40 0.25 3.01
CA LEU A 13 -1.52 0.64 1.90
C LEU A 13 -0.69 -0.51 1.33
N LYS A 14 -0.49 -1.58 2.11
CA LYS A 14 0.45 -2.67 1.78
C LYS A 14 0.21 -3.28 0.40
N PRO A 15 -1.03 -3.60 -0.04
CA PRO A 15 -1.26 -4.08 -1.39
C PRO A 15 -0.73 -3.13 -2.47
N ALA A 16 -1.06 -1.85 -2.35
CA ALA A 16 -0.63 -0.83 -3.30
C ALA A 16 0.88 -0.55 -3.28
N ILE A 17 1.54 -0.70 -2.12
CA ILE A 17 3.00 -0.46 -2.00
C ILE A 17 3.81 -1.67 -2.45
N VAL A 18 3.40 -2.87 -2.06
CA VAL A 18 4.21 -4.09 -2.19
C VAL A 18 3.91 -4.81 -3.49
N HIS A 19 2.64 -4.85 -3.90
CA HIS A 19 2.17 -5.53 -5.10
C HIS A 19 1.82 -4.58 -6.24
N TYR A 20 1.86 -3.25 -6.01
CA TYR A 20 1.45 -2.23 -6.97
C TYR A 20 -0.02 -2.33 -7.40
N TRP A 21 -0.84 -2.98 -6.58
CA TRP A 21 -2.27 -3.08 -6.84
C TRP A 21 -2.94 -1.72 -6.75
N GLU A 22 -3.97 -1.55 -7.55
CA GLU A 22 -4.81 -0.38 -7.60
C GLU A 22 -6.22 -0.74 -7.11
N ILE A 23 -6.92 0.22 -6.51
CA ILE A 23 -8.32 0.04 -6.13
C ILE A 23 -9.18 0.50 -7.30
N GLU A 24 -9.92 -0.42 -7.89
CA GLU A 24 -10.89 -0.10 -8.94
C GLU A 24 -12.26 0.22 -8.34
N ILE A 25 -12.81 1.36 -8.75
CA ILE A 25 -14.16 1.81 -8.43
C ILE A 25 -14.96 1.81 -9.72
N SER A 26 -16.00 0.97 -9.76
CA SER A 26 -16.91 0.87 -10.91
C SER A 26 -18.28 1.46 -10.55
N PRO A 27 -18.94 2.18 -11.47
CA PRO A 27 -20.30 2.69 -11.24
C PRO A 27 -21.33 1.55 -11.15
N THR A 28 -21.02 0.37 -11.69
CA THR A 28 -21.93 -0.79 -11.71
C THR A 28 -21.76 -1.72 -10.51
N ARG A 29 -20.79 -1.47 -9.62
CA ARG A 29 -20.54 -2.30 -8.43
C ARG A 29 -20.59 -1.44 -7.17
N LYS A 30 -21.21 -1.98 -6.12
CA LYS A 30 -21.28 -1.30 -4.81
C LYS A 30 -19.96 -1.34 -4.05
N THR A 31 -19.05 -2.24 -4.40
CA THR A 31 -17.81 -2.48 -3.69
C THR A 31 -16.63 -2.30 -4.64
N ALA A 32 -15.64 -1.54 -4.18
CA ALA A 32 -14.38 -1.38 -4.87
C ALA A 32 -13.52 -2.63 -4.67
N LEU A 33 -12.61 -2.90 -5.59
CA LEU A 33 -11.81 -4.13 -5.61
C LEU A 33 -10.33 -3.78 -5.78
N TRP A 34 -9.44 -4.58 -5.20
CA TRP A 34 -8.03 -4.54 -5.59
C TRP A 34 -7.84 -5.21 -6.95
N ASP A 35 -7.21 -4.51 -7.91
CA ASP A 35 -6.95 -4.95 -9.29
C ASP A 35 -8.17 -5.62 -9.97
N GLY A 36 -9.36 -5.13 -9.66
CA GLY A 36 -10.61 -5.65 -10.23
C GLY A 36 -11.01 -7.06 -9.77
N ASP A 37 -10.25 -7.69 -8.86
CA ASP A 37 -10.49 -9.06 -8.39
C ASP A 37 -11.69 -9.12 -7.42
N PRO A 38 -12.78 -9.83 -7.77
CA PRO A 38 -13.95 -9.98 -6.90
C PRO A 38 -13.66 -10.66 -5.56
N LEU A 39 -12.57 -11.41 -5.43
CA LEU A 39 -12.13 -12.06 -4.19
C LEU A 39 -11.42 -11.10 -3.24
N LEU A 40 -11.08 -9.89 -3.69
CA LEU A 40 -10.34 -8.89 -2.94
C LEU A 40 -11.13 -7.58 -2.78
N PRO A 41 -12.32 -7.61 -2.15
CA PRO A 41 -13.10 -6.41 -1.92
C PRO A 41 -12.41 -5.45 -0.95
N VAL A 42 -12.50 -4.15 -1.24
CA VAL A 42 -11.93 -3.09 -0.40
C VAL A 42 -12.96 -2.01 -0.13
N LYS A 43 -13.01 -1.57 1.14
CA LYS A 43 -13.86 -0.46 1.57
C LYS A 43 -13.13 0.85 1.33
N VAL A 44 -13.61 1.62 0.36
CA VAL A 44 -13.19 3.02 0.15
C VAL A 44 -14.06 3.89 1.06
N GLY A 45 -13.42 4.57 2.01
CA GLY A 45 -14.09 5.43 2.98
C GLY A 45 -13.06 6.33 3.68
N VAL A 46 -13.33 6.73 4.92
CA VAL A 46 -12.51 7.70 5.67
C VAL A 46 -11.01 7.36 5.68
N MET A 47 -10.64 6.07 5.76
CA MET A 47 -9.23 5.66 5.71
C MET A 47 -8.57 5.98 4.36
N ALA A 48 -9.22 5.62 3.26
CA ALA A 48 -8.72 5.91 1.91
C ALA A 48 -8.65 7.43 1.68
N GLU A 49 -9.70 8.16 2.04
CA GLU A 49 -9.75 9.63 1.94
C GLU A 49 -8.63 10.30 2.74
N ASN A 50 -8.38 9.86 3.98
CA ASN A 50 -7.28 10.38 4.80
C ASN A 50 -5.90 10.10 4.18
N LEU A 51 -5.72 8.94 3.56
CA LEU A 51 -4.47 8.58 2.90
C LEU A 51 -4.27 9.34 1.58
N ILE A 52 -5.35 9.65 0.87
CA ILE A 52 -5.33 10.55 -0.29
C ILE A 52 -4.94 11.97 0.14
N ASN A 53 -5.60 12.51 1.17
CA ASN A 53 -5.32 13.85 1.69
C ASN A 53 -3.89 14.01 2.21
N ARG A 54 -3.29 12.92 2.73
CA ARG A 54 -1.89 12.88 3.18
C ARG A 54 -0.89 12.59 2.03
N GLY A 55 -1.39 12.43 0.81
CA GLY A 55 -0.60 12.23 -0.42
C GLY A 55 0.02 10.84 -0.57
N TYR A 56 -0.46 9.82 0.16
CA TYR A 56 -0.01 8.43 -0.01
C TYR A 56 -0.77 7.71 -1.13
N LEU A 57 -2.03 8.07 -1.33
CA LEU A 57 -2.85 7.58 -2.43
C LEU A 57 -3.26 8.76 -3.30
N GLU A 58 -3.62 8.47 -4.55
CA GLU A 58 -4.27 9.43 -5.43
C GLU A 58 -5.48 8.76 -6.08
N ARG A 59 -6.55 9.54 -6.30
CA ARG A 59 -7.71 9.11 -7.08
C ARG A 59 -7.58 9.66 -8.50
N VAL A 60 -7.65 8.79 -9.48
CA VAL A 60 -7.58 9.11 -10.91
C VAL A 60 -8.92 8.74 -11.53
N SER A 61 -9.61 9.70 -12.14
CA SER A 61 -10.83 9.40 -12.87
C SER A 61 -10.48 8.82 -14.24
N MET A 62 -11.10 7.69 -14.56
CA MET A 62 -10.96 6.99 -15.84
C MET A 62 -12.10 7.34 -16.81
N GLY A 63 -13.00 8.24 -16.41
CA GLY A 63 -14.20 8.60 -17.16
C GLY A 63 -15.34 7.58 -17.00
N PHE A 64 -16.53 7.96 -17.48
CA PHE A 64 -17.75 7.13 -17.38
C PHE A 64 -18.07 6.66 -15.95
N GLY A 65 -17.73 7.46 -14.94
CA GLY A 65 -17.95 7.15 -13.52
C GLY A 65 -17.03 6.05 -12.96
N ARG A 66 -15.98 5.67 -13.69
CA ARG A 66 -14.94 4.76 -13.21
C ARG A 66 -13.79 5.57 -12.64
N ASP A 67 -13.33 5.18 -11.46
CA ASP A 67 -12.16 5.78 -10.82
C ASP A 67 -11.19 4.68 -10.38
N ILE A 68 -9.91 5.02 -10.32
CA ILE A 68 -8.86 4.20 -9.74
C ILE A 68 -8.25 4.95 -8.56
N ILE A 69 -8.00 4.25 -7.45
CA ILE A 69 -7.16 4.77 -6.36
C ILE A 69 -5.86 3.98 -6.32
N ARG A 70 -4.72 4.66 -6.45
CA ARG A 70 -3.39 4.02 -6.54
C ARG A 70 -2.36 4.68 -5.63
N ALA A 71 -1.27 3.97 -5.37
CA ALA A 71 -0.14 4.50 -4.60
C ALA A 71 0.61 5.60 -5.36
N THR A 72 0.83 6.73 -4.70
CA THR A 72 1.69 7.80 -5.19
C THR A 72 3.16 7.42 -5.05
N ASP A 73 4.05 8.21 -5.65
CA ASP A 73 5.50 8.05 -5.46
C ASP A 73 5.92 8.21 -3.99
N LYS A 74 5.19 9.01 -3.19
CA LYS A 74 5.41 9.12 -1.74
C LYS A 74 5.20 7.77 -1.05
N ALA A 75 4.12 7.05 -1.37
CA ALA A 75 3.85 5.74 -0.80
C ALA A 75 4.82 4.66 -1.33
N LYS A 76 5.15 4.67 -2.63
CA LYS A 76 6.08 3.70 -3.23
C LYS A 76 7.47 3.75 -2.59
N LYS A 77 7.92 4.92 -2.13
CA LYS A 77 9.18 5.08 -1.38
C LYS A 77 9.20 4.37 -0.02
N LEU A 78 8.04 3.95 0.50
CA LEU A 78 7.95 3.15 1.71
C LEU A 78 8.16 1.65 1.47
N ARG A 79 8.30 1.20 0.21
CA ARG A 79 8.56 -0.20 -0.10
C ARG A 79 9.93 -0.62 0.43
N CYS A 80 9.97 -1.72 1.17
CA CYS A 80 11.21 -2.34 1.61
C CYS A 80 11.82 -3.20 0.49
N TYR A 81 13.02 -2.83 0.04
CA TYR A 81 13.78 -3.59 -0.97
C TYR A 81 14.74 -4.62 -0.36
N ARG A 82 14.81 -4.71 0.97
CA ARG A 82 15.69 -5.65 1.71
C ARG A 82 15.01 -6.99 2.01
N CYS A 83 13.75 -7.15 1.63
CA CYS A 83 12.96 -8.32 1.93
C CYS A 83 12.01 -8.64 0.78
N SER A 84 11.49 -9.86 0.80
CA SER A 84 10.36 -10.26 -0.04
C SER A 84 9.13 -10.37 0.85
N TYR A 85 8.17 -9.47 0.64
CA TYR A 85 6.90 -9.43 1.38
C TYR A 85 7.04 -9.41 2.91
N GLY A 86 8.11 -8.79 3.43
CA GLY A 86 8.38 -8.71 4.86
C GLY A 86 9.22 -9.85 5.44
N ARG A 87 9.75 -10.75 4.62
CA ARG A 87 10.68 -11.81 5.03
C ARG A 87 12.03 -11.70 4.35
N VAL A 88 13.11 -11.90 5.09
CA VAL A 88 14.46 -11.93 4.54
C VAL A 88 14.62 -13.22 3.74
N ILE A 89 15.16 -13.12 2.53
CA ILE A 89 15.50 -14.31 1.74
C ILE A 89 16.87 -14.80 2.20
N ASP A 90 16.95 -16.05 2.61
CA ASP A 90 18.20 -16.66 3.03
C ASP A 90 19.12 -16.98 1.83
N LYS A 91 20.34 -17.45 2.09
CA LYS A 91 21.31 -17.82 1.03
C LYS A 91 20.83 -18.95 0.12
N ARG A 92 19.77 -19.66 0.47
CA ARG A 92 19.16 -20.76 -0.29
C ARG A 92 17.93 -20.30 -1.08
N GLY A 93 17.62 -19.00 -1.07
CA GLY A 93 16.44 -18.45 -1.76
C GLY A 93 15.13 -18.67 -1.00
N GLN A 94 15.16 -19.16 0.24
CA GLN A 94 13.95 -19.45 1.01
C GLN A 94 13.54 -18.25 1.88
N GLN A 95 12.25 -18.14 2.15
CA GLN A 95 11.73 -17.13 3.07
C GLN A 95 12.13 -17.48 4.51
N GLY A 96 13.06 -16.70 5.05
CA GLY A 96 13.51 -16.82 6.43
C GLY A 96 12.68 -16.00 7.41
N GLU A 97 13.41 -15.36 8.33
CA GLU A 97 12.85 -14.58 9.42
C GLU A 97 12.14 -13.29 8.96
N LYS A 98 11.38 -12.69 9.87
CA LYS A 98 10.74 -11.39 9.65
C LYS A 98 11.81 -10.33 9.40
N CYS A 99 11.56 -9.46 8.42
CA CYS A 99 12.46 -8.36 8.12
C CYS A 99 12.52 -7.37 9.30
N PRO A 100 13.72 -7.05 9.83
CA PRO A 100 13.86 -6.12 10.96
C PRO A 100 13.61 -4.65 10.56
N HIS A 101 13.52 -4.35 9.26
CA HIS A 101 13.44 -2.99 8.74
C HIS A 101 12.04 -2.58 8.25
N CYS A 102 11.07 -3.49 8.26
CA CYS A 102 9.74 -3.21 7.72
C CYS A 102 8.66 -4.04 8.40
N ASP A 103 7.42 -3.59 8.26
CA ASP A 103 6.23 -4.29 8.66
C ASP A 103 5.57 -4.85 7.39
N GLY A 104 5.79 -6.13 7.11
CA GLY A 104 5.19 -6.80 5.95
C GLY A 104 5.60 -6.23 4.58
N GLY A 105 6.79 -5.63 4.46
CA GLY A 105 7.27 -5.00 3.23
C GLY A 105 7.09 -3.48 3.19
N VAL A 106 6.45 -2.88 4.20
CA VAL A 106 6.28 -1.42 4.33
C VAL A 106 7.19 -0.87 5.43
N ILE A 107 8.08 0.06 5.09
CA ILE A 107 8.99 0.71 6.03
C ILE A 107 8.18 1.60 6.98
N VAL A 108 8.36 1.38 8.28
CA VAL A 108 7.54 2.04 9.31
C VAL A 108 8.10 3.39 9.73
N ASN A 109 9.43 3.58 9.65
CA ASN A 109 10.12 4.84 9.88
C ASN A 109 11.45 4.84 9.10
N LYS A 110 11.73 5.90 8.34
CA LYS A 110 13.12 6.34 8.20
C LYS A 110 13.46 7.01 9.52
N THR A 111 14.22 6.35 10.39
CA THR A 111 15.12 7.13 11.23
C THR A 111 16.07 7.83 10.26
N GLU A 112 15.92 9.14 10.10
CA GLU A 112 17.07 9.94 9.67
C GLU A 112 18.19 9.63 10.65
N GLY A 113 19.32 9.10 10.16
CA GLY A 113 20.46 8.71 10.98
C GLY A 113 20.73 7.20 11.00
N SER A 114 21.31 6.69 9.92
CA SER A 114 22.26 5.56 9.93
C SER A 114 22.98 5.50 8.59
N ALA A 115 23.83 6.50 8.37
CA ALA A 115 25.11 6.49 7.66
C ALA A 115 25.57 7.96 7.52
#